data_AF-A0A7S3FXA7-F1
#
_entry.id   AF-A0A7S3FXA7-F1
#
_cell.length_a   1.000
_cell.length_b   1.000
_cell.length_c   1.000
_cell.angle_alpha   90.00
_cell.angle_beta   90.00
_cell.angle_gamma   90.00
#
_symmetry.space_group_name_H-M   'P 1'
#
loop_
_entity.id
_entity.type
_entity.pdbx_description
1 polymer ?
#
loop_
_entity_poly.entity_id
_entity_poly.type
_entity_poly.pdbx_seq_one_letter_code
_entity_poly.pdbx_strand_id
1 'polypeptide(L)'
;MDFFVDKGILNFIEPPPEKLAALEEKIDGRFNIPQLKSLVSELKMVGDDDGCLSNRKTVEILLRKLQNSKSFADMGGLPKEWDGFTQNEFEKMVRNLDSSNQGRIDYRVLAICCILLKSPLPTKEAMDQLRKQLGLESVKREQFTKAKFWFEKTEGQRDREYSHPFPRVELLKGILFDLAQQNGEVACAPLLDALQLKAIRKGKSATYGEVLTADV
;
A
#
# COMPACT_ATOMS: atom_id res chain seq x y z
N MET A 1 -13.28 33.22 -64.22
CA MET A 1 -12.69 33.49 -62.89
C MET A 1 -11.80 32.31 -62.59
N ASP A 2 -10.49 32.51 -62.63
CA ASP A 2 -9.53 31.47 -62.25
C ASP A 2 -9.34 31.48 -60.74
N PHE A 3 -9.64 30.36 -60.11
CA PHE A 3 -9.46 30.14 -58.67
C PHE A 3 -8.05 29.59 -58.45
N PHE A 4 -7.11 30.44 -58.02
CA PHE A 4 -5.81 29.98 -57.56
C PHE A 4 -5.92 29.55 -56.10
N VAL A 5 -5.89 28.23 -55.86
CA VAL A 5 -5.75 27.69 -54.51
C VAL A 5 -4.28 27.80 -54.12
N ASP A 6 -3.99 28.71 -53.18
CA ASP A 6 -2.67 28.92 -52.61
C ASP A 6 -2.23 27.64 -51.86
N LYS A 7 -1.16 26.99 -52.35
CA LYS A 7 -0.63 25.73 -51.79
C LYS A 7 0.15 25.94 -50.48
N GLY A 8 0.12 27.15 -49.91
CA GLY A 8 0.99 27.57 -48.82
C GLY A 8 0.51 27.31 -47.38
N ILE A 9 -0.73 26.87 -47.15
CA ILE A 9 -1.22 26.62 -45.78
C ILE A 9 -1.94 25.29 -45.70
N LEU A 10 -1.23 24.20 -45.98
CA LEU A 10 -1.52 22.94 -45.31
C LEU A 10 -0.94 23.04 -43.91
N ASN A 11 -1.65 23.74 -43.02
CA ASN A 11 -1.45 23.56 -41.58
C ASN A 11 -1.90 22.13 -41.28
N PHE A 12 -0.99 21.17 -41.46
CA PHE A 12 -1.06 19.91 -40.74
C PHE A 12 -0.86 20.28 -39.27
N ILE A 13 -1.95 20.72 -38.63
CA ILE A 13 -2.03 20.68 -37.18
C ILE A 13 -2.10 19.18 -36.90
N GLU A 14 -0.94 18.55 -36.78
CA GLU A 14 -0.87 17.18 -36.26
C GLU A 14 -1.68 17.20 -34.96
N PRO A 15 -2.71 16.34 -34.82
CA PRO A 15 -3.46 16.31 -33.59
C PRO A 15 -2.47 16.08 -32.45
N PRO A 16 -2.60 16.81 -31.33
CA PRO A 16 -1.67 16.69 -30.22
C PRO A 16 -1.54 15.19 -29.86
N PRO A 17 -0.32 14.69 -29.66
CA PRO A 17 -0.08 13.27 -29.46
C PRO A 17 -0.95 12.74 -28.31
N GLU A 18 -1.51 11.54 -28.48
CA GLU A 18 -2.31 10.90 -27.44
C GLU A 18 -1.51 10.79 -26.15
N LYS A 19 -2.14 11.17 -25.03
CA LYS A 19 -1.49 11.09 -23.72
C LYS A 19 -1.14 9.64 -23.42
N LEU A 20 0.04 9.44 -22.84
CA LEU A 20 0.48 8.12 -22.41
C LEU A 20 -0.46 7.57 -21.33
N ALA A 21 -0.68 6.25 -21.37
CA ALA A 21 -1.46 5.55 -20.36
C ALA A 21 -0.89 5.79 -18.95
N ALA A 22 -1.79 5.88 -17.97
CA ALA A 22 -1.41 6.02 -16.57
C ALA A 22 -0.58 4.79 -16.14
N LEU A 23 0.64 5.02 -15.70
CA LEU A 23 1.54 3.97 -15.24
C LEU A 23 2.12 4.32 -13.88
N GLU A 24 2.15 3.33 -13.01
CA GLU A 24 2.69 3.47 -11.67
C GLU A 24 4.22 3.68 -11.70
N GLU A 25 4.70 4.64 -10.92
CA GLU A 25 6.14 4.88 -10.76
C GLU A 25 6.80 3.69 -10.04
N LYS A 26 7.88 3.15 -10.62
CA LYS A 26 8.67 2.09 -9.97
C LYS A 26 9.62 2.72 -8.96
N ILE A 27 9.33 2.56 -7.68
CA ILE A 27 10.17 2.98 -6.57
C ILE A 27 10.68 1.72 -5.86
N ASP A 28 12.00 1.53 -5.84
CA ASP A 28 12.63 0.29 -5.34
C ASP A 28 12.28 -0.04 -3.88
N GLY A 29 11.99 0.98 -3.07
CA GLY A 29 11.61 0.86 -1.67
C GLY A 29 10.11 0.80 -1.38
N ARG A 30 9.25 0.57 -2.37
CA ARG A 30 7.80 0.46 -2.16
C ARG A 30 7.23 -0.71 -2.93
N PHE A 31 6.17 -1.28 -2.37
CA PHE A 31 5.33 -2.20 -3.14
C PHE A 31 4.53 -1.41 -4.18
N ASN A 32 4.48 -1.93 -5.40
CA ASN A 32 3.53 -1.47 -6.42
C ASN A 32 2.11 -1.97 -6.09
N ILE A 33 1.07 -1.37 -6.70
CA ILE A 33 -0.33 -1.75 -6.43
C ILE A 33 -0.58 -3.25 -6.71
N PRO A 34 -0.12 -3.86 -7.82
CA PRO A 34 -0.28 -5.29 -8.06
C PRO A 34 0.35 -6.20 -6.98
N GLN A 35 1.57 -5.88 -6.51
CA GLN A 35 2.25 -6.61 -5.45
C GLN A 35 1.47 -6.54 -4.14
N LEU A 36 0.96 -5.35 -3.77
CA LEU A 36 0.12 -5.17 -2.58
C LEU A 36 -1.16 -6.00 -2.67
N LYS A 37 -1.87 -5.95 -3.80
CA LYS A 37 -3.09 -6.74 -4.00
C LYS A 37 -2.82 -8.25 -3.89
N SER A 38 -1.75 -8.72 -4.52
CA SER A 38 -1.33 -10.12 -4.44
C SER A 38 -1.00 -10.52 -2.99
N LEU A 39 -0.20 -9.73 -2.28
CA LEU A 39 0.16 -9.99 -0.88
C LEU A 39 -1.08 -10.02 0.02
N VAL A 40 -1.94 -9.01 -0.06
CA VAL A 40 -3.15 -8.93 0.78
C VAL A 40 -4.10 -10.10 0.50
N SER A 41 -4.29 -10.47 -0.77
CA SER A 41 -5.13 -11.61 -1.14
C SER A 41 -4.58 -12.92 -0.57
N GLU A 42 -3.26 -13.11 -0.62
CA GLU A 42 -2.59 -14.31 -0.12
C GLU A 42 -2.66 -14.39 1.41
N LEU A 43 -2.42 -13.27 2.10
CA LEU A 43 -2.56 -13.20 3.56
C LEU A 43 -3.98 -13.52 4.02
N LYS A 44 -5.00 -13.02 3.32
CA LYS A 44 -6.41 -13.32 3.60
C LYS A 44 -6.76 -14.79 3.38
N MET A 45 -6.18 -15.43 2.37
CA MET A 45 -6.46 -16.83 2.04
C MET A 45 -5.85 -17.80 3.07
N VAL A 46 -4.72 -17.42 3.67
CA VAL A 46 -3.99 -18.28 4.63
C VAL A 46 -4.32 -17.93 6.09
N GLY A 47 -4.83 -16.72 6.34
CA GLY A 47 -5.29 -16.27 7.66
C GLY A 47 -6.42 -17.14 8.20
N ASP A 48 -6.47 -17.27 9.52
CA ASP A 48 -7.60 -17.89 10.21
C ASP A 48 -8.82 -16.95 10.27
N ASP A 49 -9.94 -17.45 10.79
CA ASP A 49 -11.20 -16.70 10.93
C ASP A 49 -11.06 -15.46 11.82
N ASP A 50 -10.08 -15.46 12.74
CA ASP A 50 -9.79 -14.34 13.64
C ASP A 50 -8.91 -13.25 12.98
N GLY A 51 -8.39 -13.52 11.78
CA GLY A 51 -7.48 -12.63 11.08
C GLY A 51 -6.01 -12.79 11.46
N CYS A 52 -5.66 -13.91 12.10
CA CYS A 52 -4.31 -14.23 12.55
C CYS A 52 -3.61 -15.22 11.61
N LEU A 53 -2.27 -15.19 11.67
CA LEU A 53 -1.40 -16.10 10.95
C LEU A 53 -0.25 -16.56 11.85
N SER A 54 0.12 -17.84 11.80
CA SER A 54 1.29 -18.31 12.56
C SER A 54 2.57 -17.70 12.03
N ASN A 55 3.52 -17.41 12.93
CA ASN A 55 4.77 -16.73 12.58
C ASN A 55 5.52 -17.46 11.46
N ARG A 56 5.57 -18.79 11.56
CA ARG A 56 6.19 -19.67 10.57
C ARG A 56 5.55 -19.51 9.18
N LYS A 57 4.22 -19.52 9.09
CA LYS A 57 3.51 -19.34 7.81
C LYS A 57 3.80 -17.96 7.22
N THR A 58 3.92 -16.92 8.05
CA THR A 58 4.24 -15.56 7.56
C THR A 58 5.61 -15.55 6.89
N VAL A 59 6.62 -16.12 7.55
CA VAL A 59 7.98 -16.22 7.02
C VAL A 59 8.00 -17.03 5.73
N GLU A 60 7.31 -18.17 5.68
CA GLU A 60 7.21 -19.01 4.47
C GLU A 60 6.59 -18.25 3.29
N ILE A 61 5.53 -17.46 3.52
CA ILE A 61 4.91 -16.60 2.49
C ILE A 61 5.92 -15.57 1.96
N LEU A 62 6.61 -14.85 2.85
CA LEU A 62 7.56 -13.81 2.47
C LEU A 62 8.75 -14.40 1.70
N LEU A 63 9.31 -15.53 2.15
CA LEU A 63 10.37 -16.24 1.45
C LEU A 63 9.94 -16.72 0.06
N ARG A 64 8.73 -17.28 -0.06
CA ARG A 64 8.18 -17.68 -1.36
C ARG A 64 8.03 -16.48 -2.29
N LYS A 65 7.53 -15.35 -1.79
CA LYS A 65 7.41 -14.12 -2.60
C LYS A 65 8.77 -13.55 -3.01
N LEU A 66 9.79 -13.66 -2.15
CA LEU A 66 11.17 -13.30 -2.46
C LEU A 66 11.75 -14.20 -3.58
N GLN A 67 11.43 -15.49 -3.58
CA GLN A 67 11.83 -16.37 -4.68
C GLN A 67 11.08 -16.01 -5.97
N ASN A 68 9.79 -15.69 -5.87
CA ASN A 68 8.97 -15.30 -7.01
C ASN A 68 9.36 -13.95 -7.61
N SER A 69 9.95 -13.02 -6.85
CA SER A 69 10.43 -11.74 -7.42
C SER A 69 11.50 -11.95 -8.50
N LYS A 70 12.25 -13.05 -8.43
CA LYS A 70 13.26 -13.44 -9.43
C LYS A 70 12.65 -14.01 -10.71
N SER A 71 11.43 -14.55 -10.67
CA SER A 71 10.81 -15.29 -11.78
C SER A 71 9.61 -14.58 -12.41
N PHE A 72 8.85 -13.81 -11.65
CA PHE A 72 7.58 -13.19 -12.08
C PHE A 72 7.61 -11.66 -12.13
N ALA A 73 8.80 -11.06 -12.00
CA ALA A 73 9.02 -9.62 -12.03
C ALA A 73 8.06 -8.86 -11.08
N ASP A 74 7.51 -7.73 -11.52
CA ASP A 74 6.69 -6.80 -10.75
C ASP A 74 5.32 -7.35 -10.29
N MET A 75 4.96 -8.59 -10.62
CA MET A 75 3.67 -9.19 -10.28
C MET A 75 3.84 -10.24 -9.17
N GLY A 76 3.45 -9.89 -7.95
CA GLY A 76 3.39 -10.83 -6.82
C GLY A 76 4.70 -11.04 -6.04
N GLY A 77 5.78 -10.35 -6.42
CA GLY A 77 7.04 -10.29 -5.70
C GLY A 77 7.07 -9.28 -4.53
N LEU A 78 8.26 -9.06 -3.97
CA LEU A 78 8.55 -8.08 -2.93
C LEU A 78 9.23 -6.81 -3.52
N PRO A 79 9.35 -5.70 -2.76
CA PRO A 79 10.10 -4.53 -3.19
C PRO A 79 11.56 -4.88 -3.39
N LYS A 80 12.24 -4.21 -4.32
CA LYS A 80 13.66 -4.49 -4.61
C LYS A 80 14.58 -4.27 -3.42
N GLU A 81 14.27 -3.31 -2.55
CA GLU A 81 15.01 -3.12 -1.29
C GLU A 81 15.05 -4.39 -0.42
N TRP A 82 14.12 -5.33 -0.62
CA TRP A 82 14.04 -6.58 0.14
C TRP A 82 14.67 -7.78 -0.59
N ASP A 83 15.25 -7.59 -1.79
CA ASP A 83 15.87 -8.69 -2.55
C ASP A 83 17.06 -9.34 -1.81
N GLY A 84 17.68 -8.59 -0.90
CA GLY A 84 18.79 -9.06 -0.05
C GLY A 84 18.36 -9.66 1.29
N PHE A 85 17.05 -9.72 1.60
CA PHE A 85 16.59 -10.25 2.89
C PHE A 85 16.76 -11.77 2.92
N THR A 86 17.15 -12.30 4.08
CA THR A 86 17.22 -13.74 4.34
C THR A 86 16.05 -14.16 5.24
N GLN A 87 15.97 -15.46 5.52
CA GLN A 87 14.99 -16.00 6.47
C GLN A 87 15.07 -15.31 7.84
N ASN A 88 16.28 -14.98 8.31
CA ASN A 88 16.48 -14.35 9.61
C ASN A 88 15.85 -12.94 9.67
N GLU A 89 15.96 -12.13 8.60
CA GLU A 89 15.33 -10.81 8.53
C GLU A 89 13.81 -10.91 8.57
N PHE A 90 13.22 -11.90 7.88
CA PHE A 90 11.78 -12.13 7.94
C PHE A 90 11.33 -12.67 9.30
N GLU A 91 12.09 -13.56 9.94
CA GLU A 91 11.82 -14.03 11.29
C GLU A 91 11.85 -12.88 12.31
N LYS A 92 12.85 -11.98 12.20
CA LYS A 92 12.92 -10.75 12.98
C LYS A 92 11.70 -9.86 12.77
N MET A 93 11.31 -9.64 11.51
CA MET A 93 10.13 -8.84 11.17
C MET A 93 8.86 -9.38 11.82
N VAL A 94 8.66 -10.70 11.73
CA VAL A 94 7.50 -11.35 12.33
C VAL A 94 7.56 -11.27 13.85
N ARG A 95 8.74 -11.41 14.46
CA ARG A 95 8.94 -11.21 15.91
C ARG A 95 8.58 -9.79 16.36
N ASN A 96 8.87 -8.78 15.56
CA ASN A 96 8.51 -7.39 15.87
C ASN A 96 6.99 -7.20 15.91
N LEU A 97 6.27 -7.90 15.03
CA LEU A 97 4.80 -7.88 14.99
C LEU A 97 4.16 -8.73 16.09
N ASP A 98 4.77 -9.86 16.47
CA ASP A 98 4.34 -10.73 17.58
C ASP A 98 4.84 -10.21 18.93
N SER A 99 4.41 -9.01 19.31
CA SER A 99 4.86 -8.33 20.53
C SER A 99 4.60 -9.12 21.82
N SER A 100 3.54 -9.94 21.80
CA SER A 100 3.05 -10.76 22.91
C SER A 100 3.62 -12.18 22.89
N ASN A 101 4.51 -12.51 21.95
CA ASN A 101 5.14 -13.83 21.78
C ASN A 101 4.11 -14.99 21.75
N GLN A 102 2.97 -14.79 21.09
CA GLN A 102 1.92 -15.81 20.98
C GLN A 102 2.18 -16.84 19.87
N GLY A 103 3.23 -16.64 19.06
CA GLY A 103 3.53 -17.48 17.90
C GLY A 103 2.65 -17.18 16.68
N ARG A 104 1.87 -16.09 16.74
CA ARG A 104 0.98 -15.64 15.67
C ARG A 104 0.91 -14.12 15.61
N ILE A 105 0.60 -13.58 14.44
CA ILE A 105 0.42 -12.16 14.19
C ILE A 105 -0.94 -11.88 13.55
N ASP A 106 -1.47 -10.68 13.74
CA ASP A 106 -2.58 -10.19 12.93
C ASP A 106 -2.07 -9.82 11.53
N TYR A 107 -2.54 -10.52 10.50
CA TYR A 107 -2.05 -10.27 9.13
C TYR A 107 -2.47 -8.89 8.62
N ARG A 108 -3.54 -8.30 9.17
CA ARG A 108 -3.99 -6.94 8.80
C ARG A 108 -2.95 -5.91 9.20
N VAL A 109 -2.31 -6.11 10.35
CA VAL A 109 -1.22 -5.23 10.81
C VAL A 109 -0.01 -5.35 9.88
N LEU A 110 0.40 -6.57 9.50
CA LEU A 110 1.46 -6.76 8.51
C LEU A 110 1.12 -6.09 7.17
N ALA A 111 -0.10 -6.31 6.68
CA ALA A 111 -0.57 -5.73 5.42
C ALA A 111 -0.57 -4.19 5.47
N ILE A 112 -1.05 -3.58 6.56
CA ILE A 112 -0.99 -2.12 6.77
C ILE A 112 0.45 -1.63 6.72
N CYS A 113 1.38 -2.30 7.40
CA CYS A 113 2.79 -1.92 7.37
C CYS A 113 3.38 -2.01 5.96
N CYS A 114 3.03 -3.03 5.17
CA CYS A 114 3.48 -3.16 3.79
C CYS A 114 2.85 -2.10 2.85
N ILE A 115 1.57 -1.77 3.05
CA ILE A 115 0.85 -0.75 2.27
C ILE A 115 1.45 0.64 2.52
N LEU A 116 1.78 0.94 3.78
CA LEU A 116 2.26 2.25 4.24
C LEU A 116 3.77 2.28 4.48
N LEU A 117 4.53 1.42 3.80
CA LEU A 117 5.93 1.09 4.13
C LEU A 117 6.84 2.31 4.33
N LYS A 118 6.74 3.34 3.48
CA LYS A 118 7.55 4.57 3.58
C LYS A 118 6.82 5.72 4.28
N SER A 119 5.57 5.51 4.66
CA SER A 119 4.77 6.52 5.33
C SER A 119 5.20 6.70 6.78
N PRO A 120 5.16 7.93 7.30
CA PRO A 120 5.41 8.15 8.71
C PRO A 120 4.27 7.58 9.56
N LEU A 121 4.59 7.18 10.78
CA LEU A 121 3.57 6.84 11.76
C LEU A 121 2.67 8.05 12.02
N PRO A 122 1.34 7.85 12.17
CA PRO A 122 0.42 8.96 12.35
C PRO A 122 0.64 9.65 13.70
N THR A 123 0.59 10.99 13.70
CA THR A 123 0.55 11.75 14.95
C THR A 123 -0.84 11.64 15.60
N LYS A 124 -0.94 11.96 16.89
CA LYS A 124 -2.23 11.95 17.59
C LYS A 124 -3.22 12.90 16.93
N GLU A 125 -2.77 14.09 16.51
CA GLU A 125 -3.62 15.08 15.85
C GLU A 125 -4.15 14.57 14.51
N ALA A 126 -3.30 13.90 13.72
CA ALA A 126 -3.70 13.33 12.44
C ALA A 126 -4.77 12.24 12.61
N MET A 127 -4.63 11.40 13.64
CA MET A 127 -5.62 10.37 13.95
C MET A 127 -6.94 10.95 14.45
N ASP A 128 -6.89 11.99 15.29
CA ASP A 128 -8.09 12.66 15.77
C ASP A 128 -8.83 13.37 14.64
N GLN A 129 -8.11 13.97 13.68
CA GLN A 129 -8.70 14.54 12.47
C GLN A 129 -9.36 13.47 11.60
N LEU A 130 -8.68 12.34 11.37
CA LEU A 130 -9.24 11.24 10.60
C LEU A 130 -10.49 10.65 11.27
N ARG A 131 -10.46 10.49 12.60
CA ARG A 131 -11.60 10.03 13.39
C ARG A 131 -12.80 10.96 13.27
N LYS A 132 -12.57 12.28 13.27
CA LYS A 132 -13.63 13.29 13.05
C LYS A 132 -14.21 13.23 11.64
N GLN A 133 -13.39 12.94 10.62
CA GLN A 133 -13.84 12.84 9.23
C GLN A 133 -14.64 11.58 8.94
N LEU A 134 -14.21 10.43 9.49
CA LEU A 134 -14.85 9.14 9.25
C LEU A 134 -16.06 8.91 10.17
N GLY A 135 -16.08 9.52 11.36
CA GLY A 135 -17.10 9.23 12.37
C GLY A 135 -16.73 8.04 13.26
N LEU A 136 -17.67 7.60 14.10
CA LEU A 136 -17.42 6.61 15.15
C LEU A 136 -17.95 5.20 14.85
N GLU A 137 -18.84 5.03 13.88
CA GLU A 137 -19.50 3.75 13.60
C GLU A 137 -18.82 3.01 12.44
N SER A 138 -19.48 2.98 11.28
CA SER A 138 -19.03 2.34 10.07
C SER A 138 -19.03 3.33 8.91
N VAL A 139 -18.11 3.12 7.96
CA VAL A 139 -18.01 3.94 6.75
C VAL A 139 -18.05 3.07 5.51
N LYS A 140 -18.70 3.60 4.47
CA LYS A 140 -18.71 3.00 3.13
C LYS A 140 -17.46 3.41 2.35
N ARG A 141 -17.13 2.63 1.32
CA ARG A 141 -15.93 2.81 0.49
C ARG A 141 -15.74 4.23 -0.03
N GLU A 142 -16.82 4.85 -0.50
CA GLU A 142 -16.76 6.21 -1.08
C GLU A 142 -16.40 7.27 -0.04
N GLN A 143 -16.96 7.19 1.16
CA GLN A 143 -16.63 8.11 2.26
C GLN A 143 -15.19 7.89 2.72
N PHE A 144 -14.77 6.62 2.80
CA PHE A 144 -13.42 6.26 3.20
C PHE A 144 -12.35 6.76 2.22
N THR A 145 -12.56 6.55 0.93
CA THR A 145 -11.61 6.96 -0.12
C THR A 145 -11.51 8.48 -0.26
N LYS A 146 -12.59 9.21 -0.01
CA LYS A 146 -12.63 10.70 -0.01
C LYS A 146 -12.02 11.34 1.24
N ALA A 147 -11.91 10.62 2.35
CA ALA A 147 -11.32 11.16 3.58
C ALA A 147 -9.84 11.52 3.36
N LYS A 148 -9.35 12.52 4.08
CA LYS A 148 -7.98 13.03 3.94
C LYS A 148 -7.05 12.30 4.90
N PHE A 149 -6.14 11.49 4.35
CA PHE A 149 -5.16 10.76 5.14
C PHE A 149 -3.84 11.53 5.26
N TRP A 150 -3.09 11.26 6.34
CA TRP A 150 -1.79 11.91 6.56
C TRP A 150 -0.70 11.44 5.58
N PHE A 151 -0.83 10.21 5.06
CA PHE A 151 0.15 9.59 4.18
C PHE A 151 0.03 9.98 2.70
N GLU A 152 -1.00 10.74 2.31
CA GLU A 152 -1.28 11.06 0.90
C GLU A 152 -0.10 11.75 0.21
N LYS A 153 0.60 12.63 0.93
CA LYS A 153 1.78 13.34 0.40
C LYS A 153 2.98 12.41 0.21
N THR A 154 3.12 11.41 1.07
CA THR A 154 4.27 10.50 1.05
C THR A 154 4.07 9.40 0.02
N GLU A 155 2.88 8.82 -0.06
CA GLU A 155 2.54 7.72 -0.98
C GLU A 155 2.07 8.19 -2.36
N GLY A 156 1.87 9.50 -2.53
CA GLY A 156 1.71 10.11 -3.85
C GLY A 156 2.92 9.83 -4.74
N GLN A 157 2.68 9.82 -6.05
CA GLN A 157 3.73 9.64 -7.04
C GLN A 157 3.82 10.86 -7.96
N ARG A 158 4.95 11.00 -8.66
CA ARG A 158 5.07 12.03 -9.69
C ARG A 158 4.57 11.46 -11.02
N ASP A 159 3.66 12.19 -11.66
CA ASP A 159 3.18 11.81 -12.98
C ASP A 159 4.24 12.10 -14.03
N ARG A 160 4.26 11.29 -15.09
CA ARG A 160 5.15 11.52 -16.23
C ARG A 160 4.64 12.70 -17.02
N GLU A 161 5.56 13.42 -17.67
CA GLU A 161 5.17 14.44 -18.64
C GLU A 161 4.29 13.80 -19.73
N TYR A 162 3.19 14.46 -20.06
CA TYR A 162 2.22 13.99 -21.07
C TYR A 162 1.56 12.62 -20.78
N SER A 163 1.41 12.22 -19.52
CA SER A 163 0.62 11.03 -19.14
C SER A 163 -0.68 11.38 -18.39
N HIS A 164 -1.59 10.43 -18.32
CA HIS A 164 -2.68 10.47 -17.35
C HIS A 164 -2.13 10.28 -15.92
N PRO A 165 -2.68 10.98 -14.91
CA PRO A 165 -2.33 10.75 -13.52
C PRO A 165 -2.70 9.33 -13.09
N PHE A 166 -1.79 8.64 -12.41
CA PHE A 166 -2.11 7.32 -11.85
C PHE A 166 -2.56 7.48 -10.39
N PRO A 167 -3.79 7.03 -10.04
CA PRO A 167 -4.43 7.33 -8.76
C PRO A 167 -3.93 6.42 -7.62
N ARG A 168 -2.61 6.37 -7.39
CA ARG A 168 -1.99 5.46 -6.40
C ARG A 168 -2.61 5.59 -5.02
N VAL A 169 -2.76 6.81 -4.52
CA VAL A 169 -3.31 7.08 -3.18
C VAL A 169 -4.73 6.54 -3.03
N GLU A 170 -5.59 6.73 -4.04
CA GLU A 170 -6.96 6.21 -4.03
C GLU A 170 -6.98 4.68 -4.05
N LEU A 171 -6.09 4.07 -4.83
CA LEU A 171 -5.92 2.62 -4.87
C LEU A 171 -5.43 2.06 -3.52
N LEU A 172 -4.48 2.73 -2.85
CA LEU A 172 -4.02 2.33 -1.51
C LEU A 172 -5.15 2.42 -0.48
N LYS A 173 -5.93 3.51 -0.48
CA LYS A 173 -7.13 3.63 0.37
C LYS A 173 -8.14 2.52 0.05
N GLY A 174 -8.31 2.18 -1.22
CA GLY A 174 -9.13 1.05 -1.65
C GLY A 174 -8.65 -0.27 -1.06
N ILE A 175 -7.34 -0.55 -1.09
CA ILE A 175 -6.76 -1.77 -0.51
C ILE A 175 -6.92 -1.79 1.02
N LEU A 176 -6.71 -0.65 1.70
CA LEU A 176 -6.93 -0.54 3.15
C LEU A 176 -8.39 -0.78 3.53
N PHE A 177 -9.33 -0.22 2.74
CA PHE A 177 -10.75 -0.47 2.91
C PHE A 177 -11.07 -1.95 2.71
N ASP A 178 -10.61 -2.53 1.61
CA ASP A 178 -10.86 -3.93 1.28
C ASP A 178 -10.26 -4.86 2.34
N LEU A 179 -9.13 -4.49 2.97
CA LEU A 179 -8.50 -5.22 4.07
C LEU A 179 -9.34 -5.20 5.36
N ALA A 180 -9.95 -4.06 5.69
CA ALA A 180 -10.66 -3.85 6.94
C ALA A 180 -12.18 -4.09 6.86
N GLN A 181 -12.76 -4.20 5.66
CA GLN A 181 -14.20 -4.31 5.50
C GLN A 181 -14.74 -5.63 6.05
N GLN A 182 -15.92 -5.54 6.66
CA GLN A 182 -16.78 -6.66 6.99
C GLN A 182 -18.18 -6.33 6.46
N ASN A 183 -18.74 -7.22 5.63
CA ASN A 183 -20.06 -7.02 5.01
C ASN A 183 -20.22 -5.71 4.20
N GLY A 184 -19.13 -5.22 3.58
CA GLY A 184 -19.15 -4.03 2.72
C GLY A 184 -18.99 -2.69 3.46
N GLU A 185 -18.79 -2.71 4.77
CA GLU A 185 -18.51 -1.53 5.57
C GLU A 185 -17.25 -1.73 6.44
N VAL A 186 -16.60 -0.64 6.83
CA VAL A 186 -15.42 -0.68 7.71
C VAL A 186 -15.80 -0.07 9.05
N ALA A 187 -15.61 -0.84 10.12
CA ALA A 187 -15.66 -0.32 11.48
C ALA A 187 -14.46 0.61 11.72
N CYS A 188 -14.72 1.86 12.09
CA CYS A 188 -13.67 2.87 12.18
C CYS A 188 -12.70 2.59 13.34
N ALA A 189 -13.20 2.23 14.52
CA ALA A 189 -12.36 2.07 15.71
C ALA A 189 -11.28 0.97 15.54
N PRO A 190 -11.59 -0.27 15.11
CA PRO A 190 -10.58 -1.30 14.90
C PRO A 190 -9.53 -0.91 13.86
N LEU A 191 -9.94 -0.25 12.77
CA LEU A 191 -9.01 0.22 11.75
C LEU A 191 -8.06 1.28 12.30
N LEU A 192 -8.57 2.28 13.03
CA LEU A 192 -7.74 3.34 13.59
C LEU A 192 -6.74 2.80 14.62
N ASP A 193 -7.14 1.80 15.41
CA ASP A 193 -6.25 1.12 16.35
C ASP A 193 -5.15 0.32 15.64
N ALA A 194 -5.49 -0.37 14.54
CA ALA A 194 -4.53 -1.07 13.70
C ALA A 194 -3.54 -0.09 13.03
N LEU A 195 -4.02 1.05 12.52
CA LEU A 195 -3.17 2.10 11.93
C LEU A 195 -2.20 2.70 12.95
N GLN A 196 -2.60 2.83 14.21
CA GLN A 196 -1.73 3.33 15.30
C GLN A 196 -0.71 2.31 15.80
N LEU A 197 -0.76 1.06 15.32
CA LEU A 197 0.12 -0.03 15.74
C LEU A 197 0.17 -0.16 17.27
N LYS A 198 -0.97 0.05 17.96
CA LYS A 198 -1.02 0.09 19.44
C LYS A 198 -0.49 -1.19 20.09
N ALA A 199 -0.57 -2.31 19.40
CA ALA A 199 -0.13 -3.61 19.88
C ALA A 199 1.36 -3.90 19.63
N ILE A 200 2.13 -3.04 18.96
CA ILE A 200 3.54 -3.32 18.59
C ILE A 200 4.52 -2.74 19.61
N ARG A 201 5.67 -3.42 19.83
CA ARG A 201 6.78 -2.90 20.63
C ARG A 201 7.32 -1.63 19.98
N LYS A 202 7.06 -0.47 20.60
CA LYS A 202 7.50 0.83 20.08
C LYS A 202 8.98 1.05 20.37
N GLY A 203 9.82 0.87 19.35
CA GLY A 203 11.13 1.53 19.28
C GLY A 203 10.98 3.00 18.84
N LYS A 204 12.09 3.72 18.67
CA LYS A 204 12.11 5.04 18.02
C LYS A 204 11.93 4.88 16.49
N SER A 205 10.80 4.34 16.05
CA SER A 205 10.51 4.17 14.62
C SER A 205 9.79 5.40 14.08
N ALA A 206 10.26 5.95 12.96
CA ALA A 206 9.66 7.07 12.25
C ALA A 206 8.64 6.61 11.19
N THR A 207 8.83 5.42 10.60
CA THR A 207 8.00 4.90 9.49
C THR A 207 7.49 3.48 9.75
N TYR A 208 6.46 3.04 9.02
CA TYR A 208 5.96 1.66 9.10
C TYR A 208 7.01 0.61 8.70
N GLY A 209 7.86 0.92 7.71
CA GLY A 209 8.96 0.04 7.30
C GLY A 209 9.99 -0.15 8.41
N GLU A 210 10.35 0.91 9.13
CA GLU A 210 11.23 0.80 10.30
C GLU A 210 10.60 -0.02 11.42
N VAL A 211 9.28 -0.02 11.59
CA VAL A 211 8.63 -0.92 12.56
C VAL A 211 8.85 -2.38 12.19
N LEU A 212 8.85 -2.71 10.89
CA LEU A 212 9.11 -4.06 10.42
C LEU A 212 10.58 -4.46 10.58
N THR A 213 11.51 -3.56 10.30
CA THR A 213 12.95 -3.89 10.22
C THR A 213 13.78 -3.45 11.43
N ALA A 214 13.20 -2.79 12.42
CA ALA A 214 13.94 -2.35 13.61
C ALA A 214 14.56 -3.54 14.35
N ASP A 215 15.81 -3.36 14.80
CA ASP A 215 16.40 -4.25 15.79
C ASP A 215 15.80 -3.90 17.18
N VAL A 216 14.88 -4.75 17.64
CA VAL A 216 14.22 -4.68 18.96
C VAL A 216 14.80 -5.71 19.90
#